data_AF-Q095X0-F1
#
_entry.id   AF-Q095X0-F1
#
_cell.length_a   1.000
_cell.length_b   1.000
_cell.length_c   1.000
_cell.angle_alpha   90.00
_cell.angle_beta   90.00
_cell.angle_gamma   90.00
#
_symmetry.space_group_name_H-M   'P 1'
#
loop_
_entity.id
_entity.type
_entity.pdbx_description
1 polymer ?
#
loop_
_entity_poly.entity_id
_entity_poly.type
_entity_poly.pdbx_seq_one_letter_code
_entity_poly.pdbx_strand_id
1 'polypeptide(L)'
;MSYLFSWRGIPVGRVTLRRSAGQFTYVSRHLHTRGGQVGERKQEVTLALSAEGTVEGTDSVPQALWLWRGPPRPGCVTGREELTGREGAHCLTAVRGAEAEGTLLGSPFRARYDAQGWLQVLEVGESRFTRSAPGEKVRPPPELFSQGVPVQGNSGVLAFEPAWAVPGRVPGMTEWDAAAARALAARVHAAFPEKGPGAADWREGGAGEAGGCLAHALRFAAEAEARGHRVALVHGLLAVEGGPARPHAWVRVALPGGGGLELDPTSLDAVRPETHLALALVDPKGTSVEAGERWLELLRGTHRVVRRP
;
A
#
# COMPACT_ATOMS: atom_id res chain seq x y z
N MET A 1 10.07 13.70 17.47
CA MET A 1 9.41 12.70 18.33
C MET A 1 8.97 11.53 17.47
N SER A 2 8.91 10.33 18.03
CA SER A 2 8.60 9.11 17.25
C SER A 2 7.46 8.33 17.86
N TYR A 3 6.70 7.66 17.01
CA TYR A 3 5.54 6.85 17.37
C TYR A 3 5.63 5.50 16.67
N LEU A 4 5.41 4.41 17.42
CA LEU A 4 5.22 3.08 16.87
C LEU A 4 3.84 3.05 16.21
N PHE A 5 3.79 2.68 14.94
CA PHE A 5 2.56 2.53 14.18
C PHE A 5 2.16 1.05 14.12
N SER A 6 0.96 0.76 14.62
CA SER A 6 0.32 -0.53 14.50
C SER A 6 -0.98 -0.41 13.71
N TRP A 7 -1.27 -1.40 12.87
CA TRP A 7 -2.52 -1.50 12.15
C TRP A 7 -3.19 -2.83 12.45
N ARG A 8 -4.46 -2.79 12.86
CA ARG A 8 -5.20 -3.97 13.38
C ARG A 8 -4.41 -4.76 14.43
N GLY A 9 -3.68 -4.03 15.29
CA GLY A 9 -2.84 -4.61 16.36
C GLY A 9 -1.46 -5.11 15.93
N ILE A 10 -1.14 -5.15 14.63
CA ILE A 10 0.16 -5.59 14.11
C ILE A 10 1.10 -4.38 14.03
N PRO A 11 2.28 -4.38 14.68
CA PRO A 11 3.28 -3.33 14.49
C PRO A 11 3.79 -3.36 13.04
N VAL A 12 3.53 -2.30 12.29
CA VAL A 12 3.85 -2.21 10.86
C VAL A 12 4.87 -1.11 10.56
N GLY A 13 5.19 -0.24 11.52
CA GLY A 13 6.14 0.82 11.24
C GLY A 13 6.37 1.83 12.35
N ARG A 14 6.90 2.98 11.94
CA ARG A 14 7.17 4.13 12.79
C ARG A 14 6.84 5.41 12.05
N VAL A 15 6.25 6.34 12.78
CA VAL A 15 6.11 7.73 12.36
C VAL A 15 7.10 8.58 13.14
N THR A 16 7.81 9.49 12.48
CA THR A 16 8.70 10.46 13.11
C THR A 16 8.25 11.86 12.73
N LEU A 17 7.98 12.68 13.74
CA LEU A 17 7.59 14.07 13.62
C LEU A 17 8.75 14.97 14.02
N ARG A 18 9.04 15.98 13.21
CA ARG A 18 10.05 17.00 13.51
C ARG A 18 9.44 18.38 13.26
N ARG A 19 9.81 19.33 14.11
CA ARG A 19 9.45 20.75 13.94
C ARG A 19 10.71 21.58 14.10
N SER A 20 10.91 22.48 13.16
CA SER A 20 11.93 23.53 13.18
C SER A 20 11.24 24.89 12.92
N ALA A 21 11.99 25.98 12.95
CA ALA A 21 11.43 27.30 12.68
C ALA A 21 10.77 27.33 11.29
N GLY A 22 9.46 27.58 11.25
CA GLY A 22 8.67 27.64 10.02
C GLY A 22 8.48 26.31 9.28
N GLN A 23 8.84 25.16 9.85
CA GLN A 23 8.75 23.88 9.15
C GLN A 23 8.27 22.73 10.03
N PHE A 24 7.53 21.82 9.40
CA PHE A 24 7.11 20.56 9.98
C PHE A 24 7.41 19.41 9.03
N THR A 25 8.14 18.41 9.52
CA THR A 25 8.48 17.22 8.75
C THR A 25 7.79 16.00 9.34
N TYR A 26 7.07 15.28 8.48
CA TYR A 26 6.46 14.00 8.76
C TYR A 26 7.20 12.91 8.00
N VAL A 27 7.69 11.91 8.72
CA VAL A 27 8.35 10.73 8.14
C VAL A 27 7.58 9.49 8.54
N SER A 28 7.02 8.77 7.57
CA SER A 28 6.49 7.42 7.78
C SER A 28 7.50 6.38 7.29
N ARG A 29 7.78 5.38 8.14
CA ARG A 29 8.60 4.22 7.82
C ARG A 29 7.80 2.96 8.10
N HIS A 30 7.38 2.25 7.07
CA HIS A 30 6.73 0.94 7.20
C HIS A 30 7.73 -0.17 6.96
N LEU A 31 7.69 -1.20 7.80
CA LEU A 31 8.49 -2.41 7.66
C LEU A 31 7.64 -3.52 7.07
N HIS A 32 8.28 -4.40 6.32
CA HIS A 32 7.68 -5.65 5.85
C HIS A 32 8.74 -6.74 5.85
N THR A 33 8.32 -7.99 6.05
CA THR A 33 9.21 -9.15 6.04
C THR A 33 8.88 -10.02 4.84
N ARG A 34 9.90 -10.42 4.06
CA ARG A 34 9.80 -11.37 2.95
C ARG A 34 11.05 -12.24 2.86
N GLY A 35 10.89 -13.55 2.85
CA GLY A 35 11.99 -14.53 2.76
C GLY A 35 12.99 -14.41 3.93
N GLY A 36 12.51 -13.99 5.11
CA GLY A 36 13.38 -13.70 6.26
C GLY A 36 14.15 -12.38 6.16
N GLN A 37 14.02 -11.63 5.06
CA GLN A 37 14.59 -10.30 4.90
C GLN A 37 13.57 -9.24 5.30
N VAL A 38 14.05 -8.16 5.92
CA VAL A 38 13.22 -7.02 6.34
C VAL A 38 13.42 -5.89 5.35
N GLY A 39 12.38 -5.58 4.59
CA GLY A 39 12.32 -4.41 3.72
C GLY A 39 11.68 -3.22 4.42
N GLU A 40 11.91 -2.04 3.85
CA GLU A 40 11.32 -0.80 4.35
C GLU A 40 10.74 0.06 3.22
N ARG A 41 9.59 0.68 3.50
CA ARG A 41 9.04 1.78 2.72
C ARG A 41 9.11 3.04 3.55
N LYS A 42 9.87 4.03 3.07
CA LYS A 42 9.98 5.34 3.70
C LYS A 42 9.29 6.39 2.84
N GLN A 43 8.40 7.16 3.45
CA GLN A 43 7.81 8.37 2.86
C GLN A 43 8.08 9.55 3.78
N GLU A 44 8.40 10.69 3.19
CA GLU A 44 8.78 11.90 3.92
C GLU A 44 8.16 13.11 3.24
N VAL A 45 7.53 13.97 4.02
CA VAL A 45 6.97 15.24 3.59
C VAL A 45 7.43 16.32 4.55
N THR A 46 7.89 17.44 4.00
CA THR A 46 8.20 18.66 4.76
C THR A 46 7.27 19.76 4.30
N LEU A 47 6.55 20.36 5.25
CA LEU A 47 5.60 21.44 5.03
C LEU A 47 6.19 22.72 5.62
N ALA A 48 6.13 23.80 4.83
CA ALA A 48 6.35 25.15 5.34
C ALA A 48 5.12 25.60 6.15
N LEU A 49 5.37 26.25 7.28
CA LEU A 49 4.33 26.68 8.21
C LEU A 49 4.34 28.20 8.39
N SER A 50 3.14 28.76 8.51
CA SER A 50 2.95 30.13 9.01
C SER A 50 3.32 30.24 10.49
N ALA A 51 3.32 31.47 11.01
CA ALA A 51 3.50 31.73 12.44
C ALA A 51 2.41 31.07 13.30
N GLU A 52 1.20 30.93 12.75
CA GLU A 52 0.02 30.31 13.37
C GLU A 52 0.07 28.78 13.33
N GLY A 53 1.02 28.21 12.57
CA GLY A 53 1.20 26.76 12.43
C GLY A 53 0.29 26.11 11.38
N THR A 54 -0.31 26.90 10.49
CA THR A 54 -0.97 26.40 9.28
C THR A 54 0.03 26.20 8.16
N VAL A 55 -0.31 25.39 7.15
CA VAL A 55 0.52 25.19 5.96
C VAL A 55 0.54 26.47 5.13
N GLU A 56 1.73 26.95 4.78
CA GLU A 56 1.93 28.19 4.02
C GLU A 56 1.07 28.22 2.74
N GLY A 57 0.37 29.34 2.52
CA GLY A 57 -0.56 29.49 1.40
C GLY A 57 -1.94 28.84 1.60
N THR A 58 -2.22 28.26 2.77
CA THR A 58 -3.52 27.66 3.10
C THR A 58 -3.92 27.95 4.55
N ASP A 59 -5.19 27.73 4.87
CA ASP A 59 -5.71 27.77 6.25
C ASP A 59 -5.66 26.39 6.94
N SER A 60 -5.04 25.39 6.29
CA SER A 60 -5.04 24.02 6.78
C SER A 60 -3.94 23.78 7.82
N VAL A 61 -4.23 23.02 8.87
CA VAL A 61 -3.24 22.55 9.86
C VAL A 61 -2.83 21.10 9.56
N PRO A 62 -1.52 20.74 9.59
CA PRO A 62 -1.12 19.34 9.45
C PRO A 62 -1.74 18.47 10.54
N GLN A 63 -2.31 17.32 10.15
CA GLN A 63 -3.04 16.41 11.02
C GLN A 63 -2.25 15.97 12.26
N ALA A 64 -1.03 15.49 12.04
CA ALA A 64 -0.15 15.04 13.08
C ALA A 64 0.31 16.20 13.96
N LEU A 65 0.52 17.41 13.39
CA LEU A 65 0.88 18.61 14.17
C LEU A 65 -0.27 19.05 15.08
N TRP A 66 -1.51 19.07 14.58
CA TRP A 66 -2.70 19.47 15.33
C TRP A 66 -2.91 18.63 16.59
N LEU A 67 -2.64 17.33 16.51
CA LEU A 67 -2.77 16.41 17.64
C LEU A 67 -1.48 16.21 18.44
N TRP A 68 -0.33 16.73 17.99
CA TRP A 68 0.97 16.42 18.60
C TRP A 68 1.07 16.91 20.06
N ARG A 69 0.47 18.07 20.31
CA ARG A 69 0.38 18.72 21.62
C ARG A 69 -1.09 19.02 21.90
N GLY A 70 -1.63 18.52 23.00
CA GLY A 70 -3.06 18.67 23.27
C GLY A 70 -3.45 18.50 24.74
N PRO A 71 -4.76 18.31 25.00
CA PRO A 71 -5.83 18.27 23.99
C PRO A 71 -5.97 19.59 23.20
N PRO A 72 -6.29 19.55 21.88
CA PRO A 72 -6.60 20.76 21.12
C PRO A 72 -7.87 21.44 21.66
N ARG A 73 -8.16 22.65 21.16
CA ARG A 73 -9.41 23.35 21.53
C ARG A 73 -10.63 22.62 20.93
N PRO A 74 -11.74 22.50 21.66
CA PRO A 74 -13.00 21.99 21.11
C PRO A 74 -13.45 22.77 19.87
N GLY A 75 -14.04 22.06 18.90
CA GLY A 75 -14.45 22.63 17.62
C GLY A 75 -13.76 21.98 16.44
N CYS A 76 -13.97 22.54 15.25
CA CYS A 76 -13.41 22.04 14.00
C CYS A 76 -12.40 23.02 13.41
N VAL A 77 -11.37 22.47 12.78
CA VAL A 77 -10.41 23.19 11.94
C VAL A 77 -10.32 22.53 10.58
N THR A 78 -9.85 23.27 9.57
CA THR A 78 -9.42 22.67 8.30
C THR A 78 -8.10 21.97 8.54
N GLY A 79 -8.11 20.66 8.38
CA GLY A 79 -6.95 19.80 8.53
C GLY A 79 -6.39 19.34 7.21
N ARG A 80 -5.10 18.97 7.19
CA ARG A 80 -4.43 18.37 6.04
C ARG A 80 -3.71 17.08 6.45
N GLU A 81 -3.99 15.98 5.77
CA GLU A 81 -3.20 14.75 5.91
C GLU A 81 -1.87 14.90 5.15
N GLU A 82 -0.76 14.57 5.82
CA GLU A 82 0.57 14.96 5.37
C GLU A 82 1.01 14.27 4.08
N LEU A 83 0.75 12.97 3.91
CA LEU A 83 1.30 12.19 2.80
C LEU A 83 0.52 12.35 1.49
N THR A 84 -0.80 12.53 1.60
CA THR A 84 -1.71 12.68 0.45
C THR A 84 -2.03 14.13 0.14
N GLY A 85 -1.82 15.03 1.11
CA GLY A 85 -2.21 16.43 0.99
C GLY A 85 -3.71 16.67 1.00
N ARG A 86 -4.52 15.64 1.27
CA ARG A 86 -5.97 15.76 1.35
C ARG A 86 -6.36 16.66 2.51
N GLU A 87 -7.27 17.58 2.25
CA GLU A 87 -7.80 18.51 3.24
C GLU A 87 -9.25 18.19 3.61
N GLY A 88 -9.67 18.62 4.80
CA GLY A 88 -11.04 18.45 5.29
C GLY A 88 -11.14 18.71 6.78
N ALA A 89 -12.33 18.51 7.36
CA ALA A 89 -12.57 18.84 8.75
C ALA A 89 -11.83 17.90 9.72
N HIS A 90 -11.11 18.50 10.66
CA HIS A 90 -10.64 17.87 11.90
C HIS A 90 -11.46 18.45 13.05
N CYS A 91 -12.27 17.64 13.72
CA CYS A 91 -13.20 18.10 14.74
C CYS A 91 -12.90 17.41 16.06
N LEU A 92 -12.76 18.19 17.13
CA LEU A 92 -12.72 17.68 18.49
C LEU A 92 -14.12 17.77 19.10
N THR A 93 -14.70 16.62 19.47
CA THR A 93 -16.08 16.52 19.97
C THR A 93 -16.16 16.31 21.47
N ALA A 94 -15.13 15.74 22.09
CA ALA A 94 -15.09 15.54 23.54
C ALA A 94 -13.66 15.61 24.09
N VAL A 95 -13.53 16.15 25.31
CA VAL A 95 -12.29 16.13 26.10
C VAL A 95 -12.63 15.65 27.50
N ARG A 96 -11.90 14.66 27.99
CA ARG A 96 -12.04 14.09 29.34
C ARG A 96 -10.66 13.98 29.98
N GLY A 97 -10.28 14.99 30.76
CA GLY A 97 -8.94 15.07 31.35
C GLY A 97 -7.86 15.09 30.27
N ALA A 98 -6.99 14.08 30.25
CA ALA A 98 -5.92 13.93 29.26
C ALA A 98 -6.35 13.14 28.01
N GLU A 99 -7.64 12.85 27.85
CA GLU A 99 -8.19 12.15 26.69
C GLU A 99 -9.01 13.09 25.81
N ALA A 100 -8.94 12.86 24.50
CA ALA A 100 -9.62 13.64 23.48
C ALA A 100 -10.25 12.69 22.45
N GLU A 101 -11.47 12.99 22.02
CA GLU A 101 -12.18 12.25 20.98
C GLU A 101 -12.74 13.20 19.93
N GLY A 102 -12.84 12.71 18.70
CA GLY A 102 -13.31 13.51 17.59
C GLY A 102 -13.22 12.79 16.25
N THR A 103 -13.08 13.56 15.18
CA THR A 103 -12.92 13.03 13.82
C THR A 103 -11.76 13.70 13.08
N LEU A 104 -11.01 12.92 12.30
CA LEU A 104 -10.00 13.36 11.35
C LEU A 104 -10.46 13.02 9.93
N LEU A 105 -10.82 14.02 9.13
CA LEU A 105 -11.30 13.84 7.75
C LEU A 105 -12.49 12.85 7.67
N GLY A 106 -13.36 12.89 8.68
CA GLY A 106 -14.53 12.00 8.83
C GLY A 106 -14.25 10.70 9.60
N SER A 107 -13.00 10.31 9.82
CA SER A 107 -12.65 9.10 10.57
C SER A 107 -12.62 9.37 12.07
N PRO A 108 -13.27 8.56 12.92
CA PRO A 108 -13.23 8.76 14.36
C PRO A 108 -11.81 8.58 14.91
N PHE A 109 -11.45 9.41 15.88
CA PHE A 109 -10.19 9.28 16.61
C PHE A 109 -10.37 9.31 18.13
N ARG A 110 -9.41 8.70 18.82
CA ARG A 110 -9.18 8.85 20.25
C ARG A 110 -7.71 9.16 20.50
N ALA A 111 -7.42 10.15 21.31
CA ALA A 111 -6.07 10.55 21.67
C ALA A 111 -5.91 10.62 23.18
N ARG A 112 -4.75 10.23 23.67
CA ARG A 112 -4.36 10.34 25.08
C ARG A 112 -3.03 11.08 25.18
N TYR A 113 -2.96 12.01 26.12
CA TYR A 113 -1.83 12.90 26.36
C TYR A 113 -1.15 12.58 27.70
N ASP A 114 0.12 12.95 27.85
CA ASP A 114 0.77 12.99 29.16
C ASP A 114 0.49 14.30 29.90
N ALA A 115 1.01 14.41 31.13
CA ALA A 115 0.87 15.60 31.96
C ALA A 115 1.50 16.87 31.34
N GLN A 116 2.41 16.72 30.38
CA GLN A 116 3.04 17.83 29.65
C GLN A 116 2.30 18.15 28.33
N GLY A 117 1.15 17.50 28.10
CA GLY A 117 0.32 17.67 26.91
C GLY A 117 0.89 17.02 25.66
N TRP A 118 1.91 16.15 25.76
CA TRP A 118 2.40 15.42 24.59
C TRP A 118 1.52 14.23 24.28
N LEU A 119 1.24 14.03 23.00
CA LEU A 119 0.53 12.85 22.54
C LEU A 119 1.28 11.57 22.93
N GLN A 120 0.59 10.68 23.64
CA GLN A 120 1.07 9.37 24.08
C GLN A 120 0.47 8.24 23.24
N VAL A 121 -0.82 8.31 22.95
CA VAL A 121 -1.52 7.33 22.12
C VAL A 121 -2.49 8.06 21.22
N LEU A 122 -2.56 7.65 19.95
CA LEU A 122 -3.58 8.07 18.99
C LEU A 122 -4.15 6.82 18.33
N GLU A 123 -5.47 6.70 18.32
CA GLU A 123 -6.21 5.68 17.58
C GLU A 123 -7.07 6.39 16.54
N VAL A 124 -6.99 5.97 15.27
CA VAL A 124 -7.77 6.51 14.14
C VAL A 124 -8.23 5.33 13.29
N GLY A 125 -9.52 5.03 13.30
CA GLY A 125 -10.03 3.79 12.70
C GLY A 125 -9.31 2.55 13.26
N GLU A 126 -8.63 1.81 12.40
CA GLU A 126 -7.87 0.59 12.76
C GLU A 126 -6.38 0.84 13.02
N SER A 127 -5.95 2.09 12.92
CA SER A 127 -4.57 2.52 13.13
C SER A 127 -4.36 2.97 14.56
N ARG A 128 -3.24 2.57 15.17
CA ARG A 128 -2.82 3.00 16.49
C ARG A 128 -1.37 3.46 16.47
N PHE A 129 -1.13 4.64 17.03
CA PHE A 129 0.18 5.26 17.17
C PHE A 129 0.50 5.40 18.66
N THR A 130 1.56 4.76 19.12
CA THR A 130 2.00 4.84 20.52
C THR A 130 3.35 5.54 20.57
N ARG A 131 3.51 6.54 21.44
CA ARG A 131 4.79 7.26 21.59
C ARG A 131 5.90 6.27 21.91
N SER A 132 6.96 6.31 21.12
CA SER A 132 8.10 5.42 21.29
C SER A 132 9.08 5.96 22.32
N ALA A 133 9.67 5.07 23.09
CA ALA A 133 10.83 5.41 23.92
C ALA A 133 12.04 5.75 23.03
N PRO A 134 12.99 6.61 23.49
CA PRO A 134 14.24 6.83 22.78
C PRO A 134 14.96 5.52 22.49
N GLY A 135 15.33 5.29 21.23
CA GLY A 135 16.04 4.07 20.81
C GLY A 135 15.16 2.82 20.64
N GLU A 136 13.85 2.91 20.89
CA GLU A 136 12.94 1.77 20.70
C GLU A 136 12.95 1.30 19.23
N LYS A 137 13.23 0.00 19.05
CA LYS A 137 13.28 -0.64 17.74
C LYS A 137 11.90 -1.22 17.42
N VAL A 138 11.42 -0.91 16.21
CA VAL A 138 10.24 -1.58 15.65
C VAL A 138 10.63 -3.02 15.38
N ARG A 139 9.92 -3.98 15.97
CA ARG A 139 10.09 -5.39 15.62
C ARG A 139 9.61 -5.59 14.18
N PRO A 140 10.35 -6.32 13.34
CA PRO A 140 9.84 -6.68 12.03
C PRO A 140 8.47 -7.34 12.15
N PRO A 141 7.51 -7.01 11.28
CA PRO A 141 6.24 -7.71 11.25
C PRO A 141 6.46 -9.20 10.92
N PRO A 142 5.50 -10.08 11.22
CA PRO A 142 5.57 -11.47 10.80
C PRO A 142 5.79 -11.57 9.29
N GLU A 143 6.34 -12.70 8.85
CA GLU A 143 6.40 -13.04 7.44
C GLU A 143 4.97 -13.23 6.91
N LEU A 144 4.50 -12.25 6.12
CA LEU A 144 3.14 -12.23 5.60
C LEU A 144 3.07 -12.60 4.12
N PHE A 145 4.18 -12.85 3.42
CA PHE A 145 4.16 -12.98 1.96
C PHE A 145 4.85 -14.25 1.46
N SER A 146 6.03 -14.61 1.99
CA SER A 146 6.86 -15.69 1.42
C SER A 146 6.29 -17.09 1.64
N GLN A 147 5.51 -17.29 2.71
CA GLN A 147 4.87 -18.58 3.01
C GLN A 147 3.73 -18.89 2.02
N GLY A 148 3.08 -17.86 1.45
CA GLY A 148 1.88 -18.02 0.64
C GLY A 148 0.68 -18.54 1.44
N VAL A 149 -0.39 -18.87 0.73
CA VAL A 149 -1.59 -19.50 1.30
C VAL A 149 -1.74 -20.93 0.76
N PRO A 150 -2.28 -21.88 1.55
CA PRO A 150 -2.48 -23.24 1.08
C PRO A 150 -3.48 -23.27 -0.09
N VAL A 151 -3.21 -24.13 -1.07
CA VAL A 151 -4.12 -24.44 -2.17
C VAL A 151 -4.80 -25.77 -1.86
N GLN A 152 -6.13 -25.78 -1.81
CA GLN A 152 -6.89 -27.00 -1.58
C GLN A 152 -7.22 -27.69 -2.91
N GLY A 153 -7.09 -29.02 -2.97
CA GLY A 153 -7.32 -29.80 -4.18
C GLY A 153 -6.05 -30.01 -5.02
N ASN A 154 -6.12 -30.99 -5.92
CA ASN A 154 -4.93 -31.55 -6.59
C ASN A 154 -4.79 -31.13 -8.06
N SER A 155 -5.88 -30.79 -8.75
CA SER A 155 -5.88 -30.48 -10.18
C SER A 155 -6.98 -29.47 -10.55
N GLY A 156 -6.79 -28.80 -11.69
CA GLY A 156 -7.74 -27.82 -12.23
C GLY A 156 -7.36 -26.36 -11.97
N VAL A 157 -8.25 -25.46 -12.37
CA VAL A 157 -8.04 -24.01 -12.32
C VAL A 157 -8.10 -23.49 -10.89
N LEU A 158 -7.29 -22.46 -10.59
CA LEU A 158 -7.34 -21.82 -9.29
C LEU A 158 -8.63 -20.98 -9.16
N ALA A 159 -9.23 -21.01 -7.98
CA ALA A 159 -10.40 -20.21 -7.64
C ALA A 159 -10.41 -19.83 -6.16
N PHE A 160 -11.21 -18.83 -5.81
CA PHE A 160 -11.53 -18.52 -4.43
C PHE A 160 -12.77 -19.29 -3.95
N GLU A 161 -12.78 -19.62 -2.67
CA GLU A 161 -13.94 -20.13 -1.96
C GLU A 161 -14.14 -19.39 -0.62
N PRO A 162 -15.26 -18.65 -0.43
CA PRO A 162 -16.33 -18.39 -1.40
C PRO A 162 -15.82 -17.63 -2.65
N ALA A 163 -16.63 -17.58 -3.72
CA ALA A 163 -16.21 -16.96 -4.97
C ALA A 163 -15.96 -15.46 -4.80
N TRP A 164 -14.81 -14.98 -5.29
CA TRP A 164 -14.42 -13.58 -5.21
C TRP A 164 -14.21 -13.01 -6.61
N ALA A 165 -15.10 -12.11 -7.03
CA ALA A 165 -15.00 -11.52 -8.36
C ALA A 165 -13.83 -10.52 -8.45
N VAL A 166 -13.08 -10.59 -9.55
CA VAL A 166 -12.10 -9.58 -9.96
C VAL A 166 -12.57 -9.04 -11.30
N PRO A 167 -12.66 -7.71 -11.48
CA PRO A 167 -13.12 -7.15 -12.74
C PRO A 167 -12.18 -7.54 -13.90
N GLY A 168 -12.74 -7.62 -15.11
CA GLY A 168 -11.98 -7.91 -16.32
C GLY A 168 -11.11 -6.74 -16.78
N ARG A 169 -11.53 -5.50 -16.52
CA ARG A 169 -10.87 -4.26 -16.96
C ARG A 169 -10.96 -3.17 -15.89
N VAL A 170 -10.02 -2.24 -15.89
CA VAL A 170 -10.13 -0.97 -15.16
C VAL A 170 -10.61 0.14 -16.10
N PRO A 171 -11.25 1.20 -15.59
CA PRO A 171 -11.66 2.34 -16.40
C PRO A 171 -10.50 2.94 -17.20
N GLY A 172 -10.71 3.22 -18.48
CA GLY A 172 -9.74 3.92 -19.33
C GLY A 172 -8.62 3.04 -19.90
N MET A 173 -8.65 1.71 -19.74
CA MET A 173 -7.74 0.82 -20.48
C MET A 173 -7.89 1.03 -21.98
N THR A 174 -6.77 1.10 -22.71
CA THR A 174 -6.76 1.24 -24.16
C THR A 174 -6.41 -0.08 -24.82
N GLU A 175 -7.05 -0.35 -25.96
CA GLU A 175 -6.75 -1.55 -26.75
C GLU A 175 -5.32 -1.47 -27.30
N TRP A 176 -4.66 -2.63 -27.35
CA TRP A 176 -3.28 -2.72 -27.80
C TRP A 176 -3.02 -4.04 -28.54
N ASP A 177 -2.14 -3.98 -29.53
CA ASP A 177 -1.66 -5.13 -30.26
C ASP A 177 -0.90 -6.10 -29.35
N ALA A 178 -1.26 -7.39 -29.45
CA ALA A 178 -0.71 -8.44 -28.60
C ALA A 178 0.79 -8.65 -28.83
N ALA A 179 1.27 -8.56 -30.07
CA ALA A 179 2.67 -8.77 -30.38
C ALA A 179 3.54 -7.62 -29.84
N ALA A 180 3.07 -6.37 -30.01
CA ALA A 180 3.72 -5.18 -29.46
C ALA A 180 3.79 -5.22 -27.92
N ALA A 181 2.70 -5.63 -27.26
CA ALA A 181 2.66 -5.79 -25.81
C ALA A 181 3.64 -6.87 -25.32
N ARG A 182 3.70 -8.03 -25.99
CA ARG A 182 4.68 -9.09 -25.68
C ARG A 182 6.12 -8.63 -25.88
N ALA A 183 6.39 -7.86 -26.95
CA ALA A 183 7.71 -7.28 -27.20
C ALA A 183 8.12 -6.31 -26.08
N LEU A 184 7.18 -5.52 -25.54
CA LEU A 184 7.47 -4.69 -24.37
C LEU A 184 7.79 -5.56 -23.14
N ALA A 185 7.02 -6.62 -22.87
CA ALA A 185 7.28 -7.51 -21.73
C ALA A 185 8.69 -8.11 -21.79
N ALA A 186 9.12 -8.57 -22.97
CA ALA A 186 10.48 -9.09 -23.17
C ALA A 186 11.56 -8.02 -22.95
N ARG A 187 11.35 -6.77 -23.39
CA ARG A 187 12.28 -5.66 -23.13
C ARG A 187 12.38 -5.33 -21.64
N VAL A 188 11.25 -5.28 -20.94
CA VAL A 188 11.21 -5.02 -19.50
C VAL A 188 11.94 -6.13 -18.74
N HIS A 189 11.69 -7.38 -19.08
CA HIS A 189 12.40 -8.53 -18.52
C HIS A 189 13.93 -8.41 -18.67
N ALA A 190 14.39 -8.04 -19.86
CA ALA A 190 15.82 -7.88 -20.15
C ALA A 190 16.45 -6.71 -19.38
N ALA A 191 15.65 -5.73 -18.96
CA ALA A 191 16.14 -4.55 -18.26
C ALA A 191 16.40 -4.77 -16.76
N PHE A 192 16.01 -5.93 -16.21
CA PHE A 192 16.32 -6.35 -14.84
C PHE A 192 17.22 -7.60 -14.85
N PRO A 193 18.55 -7.41 -14.76
CA PRO A 193 19.49 -8.51 -14.56
C PRO A 193 19.15 -9.34 -13.32
N GLU A 194 18.80 -8.68 -12.21
CA GLU A 194 18.37 -9.31 -10.97
C GLU A 194 16.85 -9.23 -10.82
N LYS A 195 16.21 -10.41 -10.80
CA LYS A 195 14.74 -10.58 -10.74
C LYS A 195 14.23 -10.79 -9.31
N GLY A 196 15.12 -10.67 -8.33
CA GLY A 196 14.78 -10.73 -6.91
C GLY A 196 14.05 -9.46 -6.47
N PRO A 197 13.20 -9.54 -5.43
CA PRO A 197 12.59 -8.35 -4.85
C PRO A 197 13.65 -7.33 -4.44
N GLY A 198 13.43 -6.05 -4.78
CA GLY A 198 14.41 -5.00 -4.58
C GLY A 198 13.77 -3.63 -4.36
N ALA A 199 14.61 -2.59 -4.29
CA ALA A 199 14.14 -1.22 -4.06
C ALA A 199 13.17 -0.73 -5.16
N ALA A 200 13.31 -1.25 -6.38
CA ALA A 200 12.46 -0.88 -7.52
C ALA A 200 10.98 -1.28 -7.32
N ASP A 201 10.68 -2.34 -6.57
CA ASP A 201 9.29 -2.76 -6.28
C ASP A 201 8.51 -1.68 -5.50
N TRP A 202 9.21 -0.74 -4.88
CA TRP A 202 8.64 0.29 -4.01
C TRP A 202 8.76 1.71 -4.57
N ARG A 203 9.27 1.84 -5.80
CA ARG A 203 9.41 3.13 -6.51
C ARG A 203 8.29 3.29 -7.52
N GLU A 204 7.85 4.53 -7.69
CA GLU A 204 6.91 4.87 -8.76
C GLU A 204 7.52 4.49 -10.13
N GLY A 205 6.74 3.81 -10.97
CA GLY A 205 7.17 3.34 -12.28
C GLY A 205 8.22 2.20 -12.28
N GLY A 206 8.58 1.63 -11.13
CA GLY A 206 9.47 0.46 -11.08
C GLY A 206 10.93 0.75 -11.47
N ALA A 207 11.41 1.99 -11.34
CA ALA A 207 12.74 2.37 -11.80
C ALA A 207 13.88 1.76 -10.94
N GLY A 208 14.74 0.97 -11.57
CA GLY A 208 15.96 0.40 -10.97
C GLY A 208 16.57 -0.72 -11.83
N GLU A 209 17.70 -1.25 -11.39
CA GLU A 209 18.42 -2.38 -12.04
C GLU A 209 18.07 -3.75 -11.43
N ALA A 210 17.49 -3.76 -10.22
CA ALA A 210 17.05 -4.96 -9.52
C ALA A 210 15.62 -4.77 -9.02
N GLY A 211 14.76 -5.76 -9.27
CA GLY A 211 13.36 -5.70 -8.88
C GLY A 211 12.61 -7.01 -9.14
N GLY A 212 11.65 -7.29 -8.28
CA GLY A 212 10.77 -8.44 -8.39
C GLY A 212 9.61 -8.18 -9.34
N CYS A 213 8.56 -8.98 -9.19
CA CYS A 213 7.42 -8.96 -10.09
C CYS A 213 6.63 -7.65 -10.09
N LEU A 214 6.58 -6.94 -8.96
CA LEU A 214 5.91 -5.65 -8.88
C LEU A 214 6.70 -4.58 -9.65
N ALA A 215 8.03 -4.54 -9.51
CA ALA A 215 8.89 -3.64 -10.28
C ALA A 215 8.73 -3.84 -11.80
N HIS A 216 8.69 -5.10 -12.25
CA HIS A 216 8.50 -5.43 -13.66
C HIS A 216 7.12 -4.99 -14.16
N ALA A 217 6.06 -5.26 -13.41
CA ALA A 217 4.70 -4.85 -13.77
C ALA A 217 4.56 -3.31 -13.82
N LEU A 218 5.12 -2.59 -12.84
CA LEU A 218 5.13 -1.13 -12.79
C LEU A 218 5.93 -0.52 -13.95
N ARG A 219 7.11 -1.07 -14.26
CA ARG A 219 7.92 -0.61 -15.37
C ARG A 219 7.23 -0.83 -16.70
N PHE A 220 6.60 -1.99 -16.90
CA PHE A 220 5.78 -2.26 -18.07
C PHE A 220 4.66 -1.22 -18.20
N ALA A 221 3.94 -0.94 -17.12
CA ALA A 221 2.85 0.04 -17.14
C ALA A 221 3.33 1.46 -17.49
N ALA A 222 4.42 1.93 -16.88
CA ALA A 222 4.99 3.24 -17.16
C ALA A 222 5.47 3.35 -18.62
N GLU A 223 6.13 2.30 -19.12
CA GLU A 223 6.60 2.24 -20.50
C GLU A 223 5.46 2.10 -21.53
N ALA A 224 4.38 1.42 -21.19
CA ALA A 224 3.16 1.35 -22.00
C ALA A 224 2.49 2.73 -22.07
N GLU A 225 2.39 3.43 -20.95
CA GLU A 225 1.79 4.77 -20.89
C GLU A 225 2.59 5.79 -21.72
N ALA A 226 3.92 5.74 -21.66
CA ALA A 226 4.79 6.56 -22.50
C ALA A 226 4.58 6.33 -24.01
N ARG A 227 3.95 5.19 -24.39
CA ARG A 227 3.57 4.84 -25.75
C ARG A 227 2.08 5.06 -26.04
N GLY A 228 1.35 5.71 -25.14
CA GLY A 228 -0.08 5.99 -25.27
C GLY A 228 -0.99 4.83 -24.89
N HIS A 229 -0.47 3.78 -24.25
CA HIS A 229 -1.25 2.62 -23.84
C HIS A 229 -1.53 2.61 -22.34
N ARG A 230 -2.80 2.47 -21.96
CA ARG A 230 -3.23 2.34 -20.57
C ARG A 230 -3.55 0.88 -20.28
N VAL A 231 -2.80 0.29 -19.37
CA VAL A 231 -2.89 -1.12 -18.98
C VAL A 231 -3.25 -1.22 -17.51
N ALA A 232 -3.69 -2.40 -17.07
CA ALA A 232 -3.97 -2.65 -15.66
C ALA A 232 -2.83 -3.45 -15.03
N LEU A 233 -2.56 -3.17 -13.76
CA LEU A 233 -1.72 -4.01 -12.92
C LEU A 233 -2.60 -5.03 -12.21
N VAL A 234 -2.18 -6.30 -12.25
CA VAL A 234 -2.84 -7.37 -11.53
C VAL A 234 -2.01 -7.70 -10.30
N HIS A 235 -2.61 -7.52 -9.12
CA HIS A 235 -2.12 -8.15 -7.92
C HIS A 235 -2.80 -9.51 -7.80
N GLY A 236 -2.03 -10.58 -7.65
CA GLY A 236 -2.61 -11.91 -7.61
C GLY A 236 -1.73 -12.93 -6.92
N LEU A 237 -2.01 -14.19 -7.19
CA LEU A 237 -1.33 -15.32 -6.60
C LEU A 237 -0.76 -16.20 -7.71
N LEU A 238 0.45 -16.69 -7.51
CA LEU A 238 1.12 -17.70 -8.32
C LEU A 238 1.27 -18.98 -7.49
N ALA A 239 0.65 -20.06 -7.94
CA ALA A 239 0.82 -21.40 -7.37
C ALA A 239 1.65 -22.26 -8.32
N VAL A 240 2.77 -22.77 -7.81
CA VAL A 240 3.53 -23.84 -8.46
C VAL A 240 2.96 -25.20 -8.05
N GLU A 241 3.19 -26.24 -8.86
CA GLU A 241 2.65 -27.57 -8.61
C GLU A 241 3.00 -28.09 -7.20
N GLY A 242 1.99 -28.55 -6.46
CA GLY A 242 2.11 -29.02 -5.07
C GLY A 242 2.49 -27.95 -4.03
N GLY A 243 2.67 -26.70 -4.43
CA GLY A 243 3.09 -25.60 -3.55
C GLY A 243 1.95 -24.67 -3.11
N PRO A 244 2.22 -23.81 -2.12
CA PRO A 244 1.29 -22.75 -1.74
C PRO A 244 1.16 -21.69 -2.84
N ALA A 245 0.04 -21.00 -2.87
CA ALA A 245 -0.17 -19.84 -3.73
C ALA A 245 0.49 -18.61 -3.10
N ARG A 246 1.48 -18.02 -3.79
CA ARG A 246 2.28 -16.90 -3.28
C ARG A 246 1.89 -15.60 -3.97
N PRO A 247 1.95 -14.44 -3.27
CA PRO A 247 1.76 -13.14 -3.88
C PRO A 247 2.64 -12.93 -5.12
N HIS A 248 2.01 -12.50 -6.21
CA HIS A 248 2.64 -12.21 -7.49
C HIS A 248 1.99 -10.98 -8.13
N ALA A 249 2.69 -10.35 -9.08
CA ALA A 249 2.18 -9.21 -9.83
C ALA A 249 2.51 -9.37 -11.31
N TRP A 250 1.56 -9.01 -12.16
CA TRP A 250 1.69 -9.05 -13.61
C TRP A 250 0.80 -7.97 -14.24
N VAL A 251 0.72 -7.91 -15.56
CA VAL A 251 -0.08 -6.89 -16.26
C VAL A 251 -1.18 -7.50 -17.11
N ARG A 252 -2.31 -6.79 -17.20
CA ARG A 252 -3.39 -7.09 -18.12
C ARG A 252 -3.50 -5.99 -19.17
N VAL A 253 -3.50 -6.40 -20.42
CA VAL A 253 -3.62 -5.55 -21.61
C VAL A 253 -4.99 -5.77 -22.24
N ALA A 254 -5.68 -4.70 -22.60
CA ALA A 254 -6.92 -4.81 -23.37
C ALA A 254 -6.58 -5.15 -24.82
N LEU A 255 -7.22 -6.16 -25.39
CA LEU A 255 -7.08 -6.50 -26.80
C LEU A 255 -8.23 -5.91 -27.62
N PRO A 256 -7.99 -5.64 -28.93
CA PRO A 256 -9.06 -5.41 -29.89
C PRO A 256 -10.09 -6.53 -29.85
N GLY A 257 -11.38 -6.17 -29.83
CA GLY A 257 -12.47 -7.14 -29.76
C GLY A 257 -12.86 -7.56 -28.34
N GLY A 258 -12.44 -6.81 -27.32
CA GLY A 258 -12.96 -6.92 -25.95
C GLY A 258 -12.22 -7.89 -25.02
N GLY A 259 -11.32 -8.73 -25.56
CA GLY A 259 -10.49 -9.66 -24.78
C GLY A 259 -9.46 -8.99 -23.87
N GLY A 260 -8.85 -9.77 -22.98
CA GLY A 260 -7.73 -9.36 -22.14
C GLY A 260 -6.54 -10.28 -22.35
N LEU A 261 -5.33 -9.71 -22.43
CA LEU A 261 -4.07 -10.44 -22.49
C LEU A 261 -3.33 -10.26 -21.17
N GLU A 262 -3.10 -11.37 -20.49
CA GLU A 262 -2.26 -11.43 -19.30
C GLU A 262 -0.78 -11.62 -19.70
N LEU A 263 0.11 -10.80 -19.15
CA LEU A 263 1.55 -10.89 -19.37
C LEU A 263 2.29 -10.80 -18.04
N ASP A 264 3.20 -11.75 -17.79
CA ASP A 264 4.16 -11.67 -16.69
C ASP A 264 5.52 -11.20 -17.23
N PRO A 265 5.84 -9.89 -17.16
CA PRO A 265 7.13 -9.37 -17.60
C PRO A 265 8.31 -9.86 -16.73
N THR A 266 8.07 -10.50 -15.59
CA THR A 266 9.10 -11.01 -14.68
C THR A 266 9.68 -12.33 -15.17
N SER A 267 8.81 -13.29 -15.47
CA SER A 267 9.18 -14.66 -15.87
C SER A 267 9.13 -14.88 -17.38
N LEU A 268 8.27 -14.11 -18.09
CA LEU A 268 7.82 -14.38 -19.46
C LEU A 268 7.05 -15.69 -19.62
N ASP A 269 6.73 -16.37 -18.52
CA ASP A 269 5.90 -17.57 -18.55
C ASP A 269 4.45 -17.22 -18.91
N ALA A 270 3.75 -18.21 -19.47
CA ALA A 270 2.33 -18.06 -19.75
C ALA A 270 1.55 -17.90 -18.43
N VAL A 271 0.83 -16.78 -18.33
CA VAL A 271 -0.16 -16.57 -17.26
C VAL A 271 -1.38 -17.43 -17.56
N ARG A 272 -1.54 -18.49 -16.76
CA ARG A 272 -2.57 -19.53 -16.96
C ARG A 272 -3.46 -19.67 -15.73
N PRO A 273 -4.77 -19.94 -15.88
CA PRO A 273 -5.68 -20.10 -14.73
C PRO A 273 -5.31 -21.21 -13.74
N GLU A 274 -4.55 -22.22 -14.17
CA GLU A 274 -4.09 -23.32 -13.30
C GLU A 274 -2.94 -22.89 -12.37
N THR A 275 -2.24 -21.82 -12.71
CA THR A 275 -1.07 -21.33 -11.95
C THR A 275 -1.27 -19.92 -11.40
N HIS A 276 -2.14 -19.10 -12.01
CA HIS A 276 -2.37 -17.72 -11.63
C HIS A 276 -3.81 -17.48 -11.23
N LEU A 277 -3.99 -16.80 -10.10
CA LEU A 277 -5.29 -16.36 -9.60
C LEU A 277 -5.23 -14.87 -9.31
N ALA A 278 -5.97 -14.07 -10.08
CA ALA A 278 -6.04 -12.63 -9.84
C ALA A 278 -6.69 -12.37 -8.48
N LEU A 279 -6.10 -11.49 -7.67
CA LEU A 279 -6.65 -11.06 -6.38
C LEU A 279 -7.35 -9.71 -6.53
N ALA A 280 -6.73 -8.76 -7.23
CA ALA A 280 -7.26 -7.45 -7.55
C ALA A 280 -6.67 -6.92 -8.87
N LEU A 281 -7.42 -6.03 -9.51
CA LEU A 281 -7.01 -5.35 -10.73
C LEU A 281 -7.02 -3.84 -10.48
N VAL A 282 -5.89 -3.17 -10.67
CA VAL A 282 -5.73 -1.75 -10.29
C VAL A 282 -5.16 -0.91 -11.42
N ASP A 283 -5.48 0.39 -11.41
CA ASP A 283 -4.73 1.38 -12.19
C ASP A 283 -3.29 1.41 -11.63
N PRO A 284 -2.24 1.31 -12.47
CA PRO A 284 -0.84 1.38 -12.02
C PRO A 284 -0.48 2.64 -11.22
N LYS A 285 -1.21 3.75 -11.39
CA LYS A 285 -1.08 4.99 -10.60
C LYS A 285 -2.09 5.10 -9.46
N GLY A 286 -3.00 4.14 -9.36
CA GLY A 286 -4.04 4.06 -8.35
C GLY A 286 -3.56 3.48 -7.02
N THR A 287 -4.51 3.26 -6.12
CA THR A 287 -4.27 2.64 -4.81
C THR A 287 -4.38 1.12 -4.88
N SER A 288 -3.46 0.42 -4.21
CA SER A 288 -3.49 -1.05 -4.04
C SER A 288 -4.18 -1.51 -2.74
N VAL A 289 -4.96 -0.63 -2.08
CA VAL A 289 -5.62 -0.95 -0.80
C VAL A 289 -6.49 -2.19 -0.92
N GLU A 290 -7.30 -2.30 -1.97
CA GLU A 290 -8.15 -3.48 -2.21
C GLU A 290 -7.32 -4.77 -2.23
N ALA A 291 -6.21 -4.79 -2.99
CA ALA A 291 -5.33 -5.97 -3.05
C ALA A 291 -4.83 -6.38 -1.66
N GLY A 292 -4.44 -5.39 -0.83
CA GLY A 292 -4.00 -5.62 0.54
C GLY A 292 -5.11 -6.14 1.45
N GLU A 293 -6.30 -5.56 1.37
CA GLU A 293 -7.47 -6.02 2.13
C GLU A 293 -7.84 -7.46 1.79
N ARG A 294 -7.86 -7.78 0.49
CA ARG A 294 -8.16 -9.12 0.01
C ARG A 294 -7.11 -10.15 0.43
N TRP A 295 -5.83 -9.77 0.42
CA TRP A 295 -4.75 -10.62 0.94
C TRP A 295 -4.97 -10.99 2.41
N LEU A 296 -5.40 -10.02 3.22
CA LEU A 296 -5.61 -10.26 4.65
C LEU A 296 -6.83 -11.12 4.93
N GLU A 297 -7.87 -11.06 4.10
CA GLU A 297 -9.00 -11.99 4.21
C GLU A 297 -8.59 -13.44 3.92
N LEU A 298 -7.66 -13.65 2.97
CA LEU A 298 -7.07 -14.98 2.75
C LEU A 298 -6.28 -15.44 3.98
N LEU A 299 -5.47 -14.56 4.57
CA LEU A 299 -4.71 -14.88 5.79
C LEU A 299 -5.62 -15.16 7.00
N ARG A 300 -6.82 -14.56 7.06
CA ARG A 300 -7.83 -14.86 8.10
C ARG A 300 -8.61 -16.14 7.83
N GLY A 301 -8.48 -16.74 6.63
CA GLY A 301 -9.26 -17.90 6.22
C GLY A 301 -10.72 -17.59 5.89
N THR A 302 -11.09 -16.31 5.72
CA THR A 302 -12.42 -15.89 5.25
C THR A 302 -12.65 -16.34 3.81
N HIS A 303 -11.58 -16.30 3.02
CA HIS A 303 -11.50 -16.87 1.68
C HIS A 303 -10.38 -17.91 1.64
N ARG A 304 -10.55 -18.92 0.79
CA ARG A 304 -9.60 -20.01 0.57
C ARG A 304 -9.23 -20.09 -0.90
N VAL A 305 -8.01 -20.52 -1.20
CA VAL A 305 -7.60 -20.84 -2.57
C VAL A 305 -7.83 -22.33 -2.79
N VAL A 306 -8.60 -22.65 -3.82
CA VAL A 306 -8.96 -24.02 -4.17
C VAL A 306 -8.65 -24.29 -5.64
N ARG A 307 -8.51 -25.56 -6.02
CA ARG A 307 -8.55 -26.00 -7.41
C ARG A 307 -9.94 -26.50 -7.76
N ARG A 308 -10.50 -26.00 -8.86
CA ARG A 308 -11.78 -26.47 -9.41
C ARG A 308 -11.52 -27.30 -10.68
N PRO A 309 -12.14 -28.49 -10.79
CA PRO A 309 -12.01 -29.34 -11.97
C PRO A 309 -12.55 -28.67 -13.24
#